data_AF-A0A8P4GN36-F1
#
_entry.id   AF-A0A8P4GN36-F1
#
_cell.length_a   1.000
_cell.length_b   1.000
_cell.length_c   1.000
_cell.angle_alpha   90.00
_cell.angle_beta   90.00
_cell.angle_gamma   90.00
#
_symmetry.space_group_name_H-M   'P 1'
#
loop_
_entity.id
_entity.type
_entity.pdbx_description
1 polymer ?
#
loop_
_entity_poly.entity_id
_entity_poly.type
_entity_poly.pdbx_seq_one_letter_code
_entity_poly.pdbx_strand_id
1 'polypeptide(L)'
;SLSLCLSLSVSLSVCLPLRCGHCKKLSPDFEKAASRLKGTVQLAKVDCTAHSETCSRFGVSGYPTLKIFRNGRDSAPYDGPRTADGIYHYMKKQTGPDSVHLKTEEDLQTFINHYDASIVGVFSGADSSHLSEFLRAAGLLREQFRFAHTVDLKLGEKYRVSSECVLLFRPPRLNNKFEDSVVVFTDYLTIGSLRRFIRDHIYGLCPHMTVENRDRLRVRDLLTAYYDLDYHHNIPQSNYWRNRVMKVASKYSGRGLTFSIANKKDFLSELEEDFGLGTSDGGELPFVTLRTKLGQKYTMREEFTRDGQSLERFLDDYLAGRLKRYIKSEPVPERNSAAVQMVVAESFDDIVNDPDKDVLIQFYSPSCAHCKKLEPVYRELADTVPGSRSSLCLCVCRFPTIYFAPAGRKDEPIRYEGGRELRDFLKFLKREAGRSLALSESKDEL
;
A
#
# COMPACT_ATOMS: atom_id res chain seq x y z
N SER A 1 17.25 27.81 26.59
CA SER A 1 17.64 27.19 25.31
C SER A 1 16.52 27.17 24.29
N LEU A 2 15.26 26.79 24.62
CA LEU A 2 14.13 26.87 23.66
C LEU A 2 13.80 28.29 23.17
N SER A 3 13.95 29.32 24.02
CA SER A 3 13.66 30.70 23.64
C SER A 3 14.54 31.21 22.49
N LEU A 4 15.76 30.66 22.32
CA LEU A 4 16.63 30.95 21.18
C LEU A 4 16.24 30.20 19.90
N CYS A 5 15.52 29.08 19.97
CA CYS A 5 15.06 28.34 18.78
C CYS A 5 13.85 29.00 18.09
N LEU A 6 13.19 29.94 18.77
CA LEU A 6 12.00 30.63 18.29
C LEU A 6 12.32 31.82 17.36
N SER A 7 13.60 32.20 17.20
CA SER A 7 14.01 33.36 16.39
C SER A 7 14.39 33.04 14.95
N LEU A 8 14.45 31.76 14.56
CA LEU A 8 14.79 31.31 13.20
C LEU A 8 13.58 30.69 12.49
N SER A 9 13.58 30.79 11.16
CA SER A 9 12.46 30.36 10.31
C SER A 9 12.20 28.85 10.34
N VAL A 10 13.24 28.02 10.54
CA VAL A 10 13.13 26.56 10.69
C VAL A 10 14.15 26.02 11.71
N SER A 11 13.70 25.18 12.65
CA SER A 11 14.55 24.47 13.61
C SER A 11 14.12 23.01 13.79
N LEU A 12 15.05 22.13 14.16
CA LEU A 12 14.79 20.71 14.46
C LEU A 12 15.16 20.42 15.91
N SER A 13 14.20 20.01 16.71
CA SER A 13 14.40 19.67 18.12
C SER A 13 14.35 18.16 18.35
N VAL A 14 15.29 17.64 19.16
CA VAL A 14 15.28 16.24 19.64
C VAL A 14 15.00 16.21 21.12
N CYS A 15 14.09 15.33 21.51
CA CYS A 15 13.84 15.01 22.91
C CYS A 15 14.66 13.77 23.31
N LEU A 16 15.62 13.93 24.23
CA LEU A 16 16.59 12.90 24.61
C LEU A 16 16.66 12.77 26.14
N PRO A 17 16.20 11.66 26.74
CA PRO A 17 16.55 11.33 28.12
C PRO A 17 17.94 10.69 28.17
N LEU A 18 18.73 11.06 29.19
CA LEU A 18 20.12 10.61 29.40
C LEU A 18 20.30 9.07 29.43
N ARG A 19 19.24 8.30 29.70
CA ARG A 19 19.27 6.84 29.86
C ARG A 19 18.80 6.04 28.63
N CYS A 20 18.42 6.66 27.51
CA CYS A 20 17.91 5.93 26.34
C CYS A 20 19.02 5.48 25.37
N GLY A 21 19.05 4.19 25.01
CA GLY A 21 20.03 3.63 24.07
C GLY A 21 19.93 4.18 22.64
N HIS A 22 18.72 4.34 22.10
CA HIS A 22 18.51 4.93 20.77
C HIS A 22 18.92 6.40 20.72
N CYS A 23 18.73 7.14 21.83
CA CYS A 23 19.17 8.52 21.98
C CYS A 23 20.70 8.65 21.96
N LYS A 24 21.40 7.77 22.67
CA LYS A 24 22.87 7.69 22.65
C LYS A 24 23.41 7.39 21.26
N LYS A 25 22.75 6.50 20.51
CA LYS A 25 23.14 6.14 19.14
C LYS A 25 22.95 7.31 18.15
N LEU A 26 21.89 8.11 18.29
CA LEU A 26 21.60 9.25 17.43
C LEU A 26 22.48 10.48 17.71
N SER A 27 22.90 10.68 18.97
CA SER A 27 23.64 11.87 19.40
C SER A 27 24.82 12.27 18.48
N PRO A 28 25.76 11.38 18.09
CA PRO A 28 26.89 11.76 17.24
C PRO A 28 26.45 12.21 15.83
N ASP A 29 25.48 11.52 15.23
CA ASP A 29 24.92 11.87 13.92
C ASP A 29 24.19 13.22 13.97
N PHE A 30 23.45 13.48 15.05
CA PHE A 30 22.72 14.72 15.25
C PHE A 30 23.65 15.92 15.42
N GLU A 31 24.74 15.79 16.19
CA GLU A 31 25.75 16.84 16.35
C GLU A 31 26.53 17.10 15.05
N LYS A 32 26.81 16.05 14.27
CA LYS A 32 27.42 16.17 12.94
C LYS A 32 26.51 16.89 11.96
N ALA A 33 25.21 16.57 11.94
CA ALA A 33 24.22 17.29 11.14
C ALA A 33 24.08 18.76 11.56
N ALA A 34 24.04 19.03 12.88
CA ALA A 34 23.95 20.39 13.43
C ALA A 34 25.14 21.25 12.99
N SER A 35 26.34 20.68 12.99
CA SER A 35 27.55 21.35 12.53
C SER A 35 27.49 21.72 11.05
N ARG A 36 26.94 20.83 10.21
CA ARG A 36 26.79 21.05 8.76
C ARG A 36 25.67 22.02 8.38
N LEU A 37 24.64 22.12 9.21
CA LEU A 37 23.48 22.99 9.00
C LEU A 37 23.62 24.35 9.71
N LYS A 38 24.76 24.60 10.37
CA LYS A 38 25.02 25.84 11.09
C LYS A 38 24.83 27.04 10.16
N GLY A 39 23.98 27.98 10.59
CA GLY A 39 23.63 29.19 9.83
C GLY A 39 22.44 29.03 8.86
N THR A 40 21.97 27.81 8.59
CA THR A 40 20.78 27.55 7.74
C THR A 40 19.61 26.97 8.55
N VAL A 41 19.87 25.97 9.39
CA VAL A 41 18.87 25.33 10.26
C VAL A 41 19.45 25.24 11.67
N GLN A 42 18.69 25.63 12.69
CA GLN A 42 19.11 25.39 14.07
C GLN A 42 18.64 24.01 14.55
N LEU A 43 19.58 23.19 15.01
CA LEU A 43 19.30 21.91 15.65
C LEU A 43 19.44 22.06 17.17
N ALA A 44 18.46 21.57 17.92
CA ALA A 44 18.41 21.70 19.37
C ALA A 44 18.09 20.36 20.05
N LYS A 45 18.58 20.19 21.29
CA LYS A 45 18.27 19.05 22.15
C LYS A 45 17.54 19.51 23.40
N VAL A 46 16.52 18.76 23.80
CA VAL A 46 15.72 18.97 25.01
C VAL A 46 15.81 17.71 25.86
N ASP A 47 16.29 17.87 27.09
CA ASP A 47 16.26 16.78 28.07
C ASP A 47 14.89 16.73 28.74
N CYS A 48 14.09 15.73 28.37
CA CYS A 48 12.75 15.55 28.92
C CYS A 48 12.75 15.04 30.37
N THR A 49 13.88 14.59 30.90
CA THR A 49 13.99 14.26 32.33
C THR A 49 14.07 15.53 33.18
N ALA A 50 14.70 16.59 32.65
CA ALA A 50 14.79 17.90 33.30
C ALA A 50 13.64 18.85 32.91
N HIS A 51 13.00 18.64 31.76
CA HIS A 51 11.97 19.54 31.20
C HIS A 51 10.68 18.80 30.80
N SER A 52 10.11 18.04 31.73
CA SER A 52 8.92 17.20 31.51
C SER A 52 7.69 17.96 31.01
N GLU A 53 7.45 19.16 31.52
CA GLU A 53 6.30 20.01 31.12
C GLU A 53 6.38 20.40 29.63
N THR A 54 7.58 20.78 29.16
CA THR A 54 7.79 21.14 27.75
C THR A 54 7.58 19.94 26.84
N CYS A 55 8.10 18.77 27.20
CA CYS A 55 7.93 17.55 26.40
C CYS A 55 6.48 17.05 26.38
N SER A 56 5.77 17.18 27.51
CA SER A 56 4.34 16.86 27.61
C SER A 56 3.50 17.80 26.75
N ARG A 57 3.79 19.11 26.76
CA ARG A 57 3.09 20.12 25.93
C ARG A 57 3.17 19.83 24.43
N PHE A 58 4.28 19.26 23.97
CA PHE A 58 4.47 18.88 22.56
C PHE A 58 4.13 17.41 22.28
N GLY A 59 3.49 16.69 23.20
CA GLY A 59 3.00 15.32 22.98
C GLY A 59 4.10 14.28 22.78
N VAL A 60 5.26 14.43 23.43
CA VAL A 60 6.36 13.47 23.32
C VAL A 60 6.09 12.26 24.22
N SER A 61 5.76 11.12 23.60
CA SER A 61 5.46 9.85 24.30
C SER A 61 6.58 8.81 24.20
N GLY A 62 7.60 9.04 23.37
CA GLY A 62 8.71 8.10 23.14
C GLY A 62 10.01 8.80 22.75
N TYR A 63 11.13 8.08 22.81
CA TYR A 63 12.46 8.65 22.60
C TYR A 63 13.34 7.80 21.67
N PRO A 64 14.14 8.42 20.76
CA PRO A 64 14.16 9.86 20.46
C PRO A 64 12.93 10.27 19.64
N THR A 65 12.36 11.44 19.96
CA THR A 65 11.34 12.10 19.12
C THR A 65 11.97 13.35 18.50
N LEU A 66 11.84 13.47 17.18
CA LEU A 66 12.37 14.57 16.38
C LEU A 66 11.20 15.40 15.84
N LYS A 67 11.20 16.70 16.13
CA LYS A 67 10.15 17.64 15.71
C LYS A 67 10.72 18.86 15.02
N ILE A 68 10.07 19.26 13.93
CA ILE A 68 10.44 20.43 13.15
C ILE A 68 9.56 21.59 13.59
N PHE A 69 10.21 22.69 13.94
CA PHE A 69 9.58 23.94 14.30
C PHE A 69 9.80 24.95 13.17
N ARG A 70 8.76 25.71 12.84
CA ARG A 70 8.85 26.82 11.88
C ARG A 70 8.23 28.08 12.45
N ASN A 71 8.94 29.20 12.37
CA ASN A 71 8.51 30.47 12.96
C ASN A 71 8.01 30.31 14.41
N GLY A 72 8.72 29.47 15.18
CA GLY A 72 8.40 29.16 16.56
C GLY A 72 7.18 28.27 16.82
N ARG A 73 6.55 27.68 15.79
CA ARG A 73 5.41 26.76 15.92
C ARG A 73 5.81 25.32 15.56
N ASP A 74 5.22 24.34 16.24
CA ASP A 74 5.35 22.92 15.88
C ASP A 74 4.74 22.71 14.48
N SER A 75 5.58 22.31 13.52
CA SER A 75 5.21 22.21 12.11
C SER A 75 4.88 20.77 11.74
N ALA A 76 5.84 19.87 11.96
CA ALA A 76 5.74 18.47 11.54
C ALA A 76 6.72 17.57 12.32
N PRO A 77 6.43 16.26 12.45
CA PRO A 77 7.43 15.30 12.86
C PRO A 77 8.54 15.18 11.80
N TYR A 78 9.71 14.73 12.22
CA TYR A 78 10.77 14.33 11.31
C TYR A 78 10.67 12.83 11.01
N ASP A 79 10.34 12.52 9.76
CA ASP A 79 10.17 11.15 9.27
C ASP A 79 11.32 10.68 8.37
N GLY A 80 12.47 11.37 8.42
CA GLY A 80 13.65 11.03 7.64
C GLY A 80 14.59 10.01 8.31
N PRO A 81 15.65 9.58 7.61
CA PRO A 81 16.68 8.70 8.17
C PRO A 81 17.41 9.36 9.34
N ARG A 82 17.66 8.62 10.43
CA ARG A 82 18.33 9.13 11.64
C ARG A 82 19.87 9.09 11.54
N THR A 83 20.40 9.54 10.41
CA THR A 83 21.84 9.65 10.11
C THR A 83 22.21 11.09 9.83
N ALA A 84 23.50 11.46 9.95
CA ALA A 84 23.94 12.83 9.71
C ALA A 84 23.58 13.34 8.29
N ASP A 85 23.74 12.50 7.27
CA ASP A 85 23.40 12.83 5.89
C ASP A 85 21.88 12.92 5.69
N GLY A 86 21.11 12.00 6.26
CA GLY A 86 19.64 12.02 6.19
C GLY A 86 19.07 13.31 6.76
N ILE A 87 19.53 13.70 7.96
CA ILE A 87 19.10 14.93 8.62
C ILE A 87 19.53 16.16 7.83
N TYR A 88 20.78 16.20 7.33
CA TYR A 88 21.29 17.32 6.53
C TYR A 88 20.44 17.55 5.26
N HIS A 89 20.25 16.50 4.45
CA HIS A 89 19.53 16.62 3.18
C HIS A 89 18.04 16.94 3.40
N TYR A 90 17.42 16.31 4.40
CA TYR A 90 16.04 16.59 4.76
C TYR A 90 15.87 18.05 5.18
N MET A 91 16.65 18.53 6.15
CA MET A 91 16.49 19.89 6.65
C MET A 91 16.89 20.96 5.63
N LYS A 92 17.88 20.70 4.76
CA LYS A 92 18.22 21.61 3.66
C LYS A 92 17.06 21.80 2.68
N LYS A 93 16.28 20.75 2.41
CA LYS A 93 15.03 20.83 1.64
C LYS A 93 13.98 21.69 2.37
N GLN A 94 13.95 21.63 3.69
CA GLN A 94 13.03 22.43 4.53
C GLN A 94 13.43 23.90 4.67
N THR A 95 14.65 24.30 4.31
CA THR A 95 15.12 25.70 4.38
C THR A 95 15.29 26.40 3.05
N GLY A 96 15.04 25.69 1.93
CA GLY A 96 14.92 26.35 0.63
C GLY A 96 13.78 27.37 0.63
N PRO A 97 13.77 28.31 -0.33
CA PRO A 97 12.60 29.16 -0.53
C PRO A 97 11.37 28.30 -0.80
N ASP A 98 10.18 28.81 -0.49
CA ASP A 98 8.92 28.10 -0.75
C ASP A 98 8.78 27.70 -2.22
N SER A 99 9.38 28.50 -3.10
CA SER A 99 9.55 28.24 -4.52
C SER A 99 10.90 28.77 -5.00
N VAL A 100 11.65 27.98 -5.77
CA VAL A 100 12.95 28.38 -6.34
C VAL A 100 12.74 29.35 -7.50
N HIS A 101 13.40 30.51 -7.47
CA HIS A 101 13.34 31.48 -8.58
C HIS A 101 14.31 31.08 -9.70
N LEU A 102 13.77 30.79 -10.89
CA LEU A 102 14.49 30.41 -12.10
C LEU A 102 14.72 31.63 -12.99
N LYS A 103 15.98 31.92 -13.31
CA LYS A 103 16.36 33.10 -14.11
C LYS A 103 16.67 32.75 -15.55
N THR A 104 17.16 31.55 -15.81
CA THR A 104 17.57 31.11 -17.15
C THR A 104 16.93 29.79 -17.54
N GLU A 105 17.00 29.45 -18.83
CA GLU A 105 16.55 28.14 -19.33
C GLU A 105 17.36 27.00 -18.68
N GLU A 106 18.65 27.20 -18.42
CA GLU A 106 19.49 26.21 -17.73
C GLU A 106 19.01 25.95 -16.30
N ASP A 107 18.57 26.99 -15.57
CA ASP A 107 17.97 26.84 -14.25
C ASP A 107 16.71 25.97 -14.32
N LEU A 108 15.85 26.23 -15.32
CA LEU A 108 14.63 25.45 -15.54
C LEU A 108 14.95 24.00 -15.85
N GLN A 109 15.85 23.73 -16.81
CA GLN A 109 16.23 22.38 -17.20
C GLN A 109 16.83 21.61 -16.01
N THR A 110 17.68 22.26 -15.22
CA THR A 110 18.26 21.67 -14.01
C THR A 110 17.19 21.36 -12.96
N PHE A 111 16.19 22.24 -12.80
CA PHE A 111 15.12 22.05 -11.83
C PHE A 111 14.16 20.92 -12.22
N ILE A 112 13.80 20.80 -13.50
CA ILE A 112 12.86 19.78 -14.00
C ILE A 112 13.53 18.42 -14.24
N ASN A 113 14.85 18.37 -14.43
CA ASN A 113 15.61 17.13 -14.51
C ASN A 113 15.81 16.51 -13.12
N HIS A 114 14.71 16.06 -12.53
CA HIS A 114 14.66 15.53 -11.17
C HIS A 114 13.85 14.23 -11.11
N TYR A 115 14.10 13.42 -10.09
CA TYR A 115 13.44 12.12 -9.89
C TYR A 115 11.95 12.27 -9.53
N ASP A 116 11.62 13.34 -8.79
CA ASP A 116 10.26 13.77 -8.46
C ASP A 116 9.71 14.80 -9.45
N ALA A 117 8.38 14.90 -9.51
CA ALA A 117 7.68 15.91 -10.31
C ALA A 117 7.99 17.34 -9.82
N SER A 118 7.86 18.29 -10.75
CA SER A 118 8.19 19.71 -10.54
C SER A 118 7.01 20.58 -10.92
N ILE A 119 6.64 21.51 -10.04
CA ILE A 119 5.59 22.51 -10.27
C ILE A 119 6.28 23.85 -10.52
N VAL A 120 6.12 24.40 -11.72
CA VAL A 120 6.78 25.64 -12.15
C VAL A 120 5.75 26.69 -12.49
N GLY A 121 5.73 27.80 -11.77
CA GLY A 121 4.92 28.97 -12.11
C GLY A 121 5.64 29.90 -13.09
N VAL A 122 4.94 30.37 -14.12
CA VAL A 122 5.44 31.35 -15.09
C VAL A 122 4.58 32.60 -14.96
N PHE A 123 5.17 33.72 -14.55
CA PHE A 123 4.45 34.95 -14.24
C PHE A 123 5.06 36.16 -14.96
N SER A 124 4.27 37.23 -15.11
CA SER A 124 4.65 38.43 -15.88
C SER A 124 5.59 39.39 -15.14
N GLY A 125 5.80 39.19 -13.84
CA GLY A 125 6.63 40.07 -13.01
C GLY A 125 6.51 39.78 -11.52
N ALA A 126 7.33 40.47 -10.72
CA ALA A 126 7.35 40.32 -9.26
C ALA A 126 6.07 40.81 -8.57
N ASP A 127 5.35 41.75 -9.19
CA ASP A 127 4.11 42.34 -8.67
C ASP A 127 2.84 41.57 -9.08
N SER A 128 3.00 40.42 -9.76
CA SER A 128 1.87 39.60 -10.20
C SER A 128 1.08 39.06 -9.00
N SER A 129 -0.23 39.32 -8.99
CA SER A 129 -1.13 38.75 -7.97
C SER A 129 -1.14 37.22 -8.00
N HIS A 130 -0.98 36.62 -9.19
CA HIS A 130 -0.87 35.18 -9.36
C HIS A 130 0.43 34.63 -8.75
N LEU A 131 1.55 35.35 -8.87
CA LEU A 131 2.80 34.96 -8.21
C LEU A 131 2.63 34.91 -6.69
N SER A 132 2.00 35.92 -6.08
CA SER A 132 1.76 35.95 -4.63
C SER A 132 0.93 34.75 -4.15
N GLU A 133 -0.16 34.43 -4.85
CA GLU A 133 -0.99 33.25 -4.58
C GLU A 133 -0.22 31.93 -4.75
N PHE A 134 0.59 31.83 -5.81
CA PHE A 134 1.43 30.67 -6.06
C PHE A 134 2.46 30.45 -4.94
N LEU A 135 3.17 31.51 -4.52
CA LEU A 135 4.14 31.45 -3.43
C LEU A 135 3.47 31.01 -2.11
N ARG A 136 2.27 31.53 -1.82
CA ARG A 136 1.49 31.11 -0.66
C ARG A 136 1.13 29.63 -0.71
N ALA A 137 0.69 29.14 -1.87
CA ALA A 137 0.39 27.71 -2.07
C ALA A 137 1.66 26.85 -1.97
N ALA A 138 2.77 27.30 -2.55
CA ALA A 138 4.06 26.63 -2.48
C ALA A 138 4.53 26.49 -1.01
N GLY A 139 4.38 27.54 -0.19
CA GLY A 139 4.71 27.49 1.23
C GLY A 139 3.91 26.45 2.03
N LEU A 140 2.66 26.19 1.64
CA LEU A 140 1.81 25.17 2.24
C LEU A 140 2.07 23.75 1.72
N LEU A 141 2.54 23.60 0.48
CA LEU A 141 2.64 22.33 -0.23
C LEU A 141 4.09 21.82 -0.42
N ARG A 142 5.10 22.64 -0.09
CA ARG A 142 6.55 22.36 -0.26
C ARG A 142 7.07 21.11 0.42
N GLU A 143 6.37 20.59 1.43
CA GLU A 143 6.75 19.34 2.08
C GLU A 143 6.53 18.13 1.17
N GLN A 144 5.54 18.22 0.28
CA GLN A 144 5.14 17.12 -0.58
C GLN A 144 5.62 17.29 -2.02
N PHE A 145 5.76 18.53 -2.49
CA PHE A 145 6.08 18.81 -3.89
C PHE A 145 7.18 19.86 -4.05
N ARG A 146 7.83 19.87 -5.22
CA ARG A 146 8.90 20.80 -5.56
C ARG A 146 8.33 21.96 -6.36
N PHE A 147 8.49 23.17 -5.84
CA PHE A 147 8.01 24.39 -6.48
C PHE A 147 9.18 25.24 -7.00
N ALA A 148 9.00 25.77 -8.20
CA ALA A 148 9.83 26.83 -8.76
C ALA A 148 8.94 27.87 -9.45
N HIS A 149 9.48 29.05 -9.70
CA HIS A 149 8.81 30.09 -10.46
C HIS A 149 9.80 30.87 -11.30
N THR A 150 9.32 31.47 -12.37
CA THR A 150 10.04 32.46 -13.15
C THR A 150 9.15 33.66 -13.43
N VAL A 151 9.77 34.83 -13.56
CA VAL A 151 9.11 36.08 -13.98
C VAL A 151 9.39 36.42 -15.45
N ASP A 152 10.06 35.52 -16.17
CA ASP A 152 10.29 35.65 -17.62
C ASP A 152 9.34 34.73 -18.38
N LEU A 153 8.34 35.32 -19.02
CA LEU A 153 7.32 34.62 -19.80
C LEU A 153 7.93 33.82 -20.97
N LYS A 154 9.13 34.19 -21.45
CA LYS A 154 9.80 33.48 -22.56
C LYS A 154 10.11 32.03 -22.23
N LEU A 155 10.36 31.70 -20.96
CA LEU A 155 10.55 30.30 -20.54
C LEU A 155 9.27 29.47 -20.69
N GLY A 156 8.09 30.10 -20.67
CA GLY A 156 6.81 29.45 -20.92
C GLY A 156 6.51 29.16 -22.39
N GLU A 157 7.05 29.99 -23.31
CA GLU A 157 6.75 29.90 -24.74
C GLU A 157 7.12 28.54 -25.35
N LYS A 158 8.20 27.92 -24.87
CA LYS A 158 8.65 26.57 -25.28
C LYS A 158 7.61 25.47 -24.98
N TYR A 159 6.76 25.70 -24.00
CA TYR A 159 5.66 24.80 -23.61
C TYR A 159 4.32 25.27 -24.18
N ARG A 160 4.35 26.14 -25.20
CA ARG A 160 3.19 26.71 -25.89
C ARG A 160 2.29 27.56 -25.00
N VAL A 161 2.88 28.23 -24.02
CA VAL A 161 2.17 29.15 -23.13
C VAL A 161 2.80 30.54 -23.20
N SER A 162 2.01 31.54 -23.60
CA SER A 162 2.43 32.94 -23.74
C SER A 162 1.86 33.85 -22.64
N SER A 163 1.05 33.31 -21.73
CA SER A 163 0.43 34.01 -20.61
C SER A 163 0.91 33.44 -19.27
N GLU A 164 0.53 34.09 -18.17
CA GLU A 164 0.82 33.54 -16.85
C GLU A 164 0.15 32.16 -16.66
N CYS A 165 0.90 31.19 -16.13
CA CYS A 165 0.40 29.83 -15.95
C CYS A 165 1.18 29.08 -14.88
N VAL A 166 0.69 27.90 -14.51
CA VAL A 166 1.46 26.92 -13.75
C VAL A 166 1.64 25.67 -14.61
N LEU A 167 2.87 25.16 -14.67
CA LEU A 167 3.25 23.96 -15.40
C LEU A 167 3.58 22.85 -14.40
N LEU A 168 3.02 21.66 -14.61
CA LEU A 168 3.41 20.45 -13.89
C LEU A 168 4.26 19.58 -14.80
N PHE A 169 5.53 19.43 -14.45
CA PHE A 169 6.48 18.54 -15.11
C PHE A 169 6.51 17.20 -14.39
N ARG A 170 6.19 16.13 -15.11
CA ARG A 170 6.38 14.76 -14.63
C ARG A 170 7.86 14.39 -14.72
N PRO A 171 8.33 13.43 -13.90
CA PRO A 171 9.74 13.04 -13.91
C PRO A 171 10.19 12.55 -15.30
N PRO A 172 11.31 13.07 -15.85
CA PRO A 172 11.75 12.71 -17.20
C PRO A 172 11.97 11.21 -17.43
N ARG A 173 12.36 10.48 -16.39
CA ARG A 173 12.54 9.02 -16.43
C ARG A 173 11.26 8.24 -16.76
N LEU A 174 10.08 8.84 -16.56
CA LEU A 174 8.76 8.27 -16.86
C LEU A 174 8.15 8.82 -18.15
N ASN A 175 8.90 9.63 -18.91
CA ASN A 175 8.42 10.13 -20.20
C ASN A 175 8.04 8.96 -21.09
N ASN A 176 6.90 9.10 -21.75
CA ASN A 176 6.29 8.06 -22.56
C ASN A 176 5.40 8.68 -23.63
N LYS A 177 4.86 7.86 -24.52
CA LYS A 177 4.04 8.30 -25.67
C LYS A 177 2.53 8.30 -25.41
N PHE A 178 2.09 7.88 -24.23
CA PHE A 178 0.67 7.67 -23.92
C PHE A 178 0.05 8.87 -23.18
N GLU A 179 0.88 9.76 -22.64
CA GLU A 179 0.46 10.96 -21.91
C GLU A 179 1.51 12.06 -22.04
N ASP A 180 1.08 13.31 -21.90
CA ASP A 180 2.00 14.44 -21.92
C ASP A 180 2.92 14.44 -20.68
N SER A 181 4.18 14.83 -20.88
CA SER A 181 5.16 14.98 -19.80
C SER A 181 4.97 16.28 -19.02
N VAL A 182 4.29 17.26 -19.63
CA VAL A 182 4.00 18.58 -19.04
C VAL A 182 2.51 18.83 -19.13
N VAL A 183 1.90 19.20 -18.01
CA VAL A 183 0.48 19.57 -17.95
C VAL A 183 0.38 21.05 -17.61
N VAL A 184 -0.39 21.79 -18.40
CA VAL A 184 -0.64 23.23 -18.19
C VAL A 184 -1.86 23.42 -17.30
N PHE A 185 -1.72 24.23 -16.26
CA PHE A 185 -2.83 24.68 -15.42
C PHE A 185 -3.58 25.82 -16.10
N THR A 186 -4.87 25.62 -16.37
CA THR A 186 -5.72 26.56 -17.10
C THR A 186 -6.79 27.23 -16.25
N ASP A 187 -6.98 26.79 -15.00
CA ASP A 187 -8.00 27.33 -14.10
C ASP A 187 -7.55 28.64 -13.41
N TYR A 188 -8.48 29.32 -12.74
CA TYR A 188 -8.15 30.47 -11.89
C TYR A 188 -7.26 30.04 -10.72
N LEU A 189 -6.15 30.76 -10.52
CA LEU A 189 -5.13 30.38 -9.55
C LEU A 189 -5.57 30.71 -8.11
N THR A 190 -5.79 29.66 -7.34
CA THR A 190 -6.00 29.70 -5.89
C THR A 190 -5.27 28.53 -5.26
N ILE A 191 -5.02 28.58 -3.94
CA ILE A 191 -4.46 27.42 -3.22
C ILE A 191 -5.31 26.15 -3.45
N GLY A 192 -6.64 26.30 -3.44
CA GLY A 192 -7.58 25.18 -3.59
C GLY A 192 -7.55 24.55 -4.99
N SER A 193 -7.60 25.38 -6.03
CA SER A 193 -7.53 24.93 -7.43
C SER A 193 -6.16 24.34 -7.75
N LEU A 194 -5.06 24.96 -7.30
CA LEU A 194 -3.72 24.43 -7.52
C LEU A 194 -3.51 23.08 -6.81
N ARG A 195 -3.96 22.94 -5.56
CA ARG A 195 -3.87 21.67 -4.83
C ARG A 195 -4.65 20.55 -5.52
N ARG A 196 -5.84 20.86 -6.04
CA ARG A 196 -6.66 19.93 -6.83
C ARG A 196 -5.94 19.53 -8.12
N PHE A 197 -5.44 20.52 -8.86
CA PHE A 197 -4.69 20.31 -10.10
C PHE A 197 -3.48 19.39 -9.89
N ILE A 198 -2.64 19.66 -8.88
CA ILE A 198 -1.46 18.83 -8.59
C ILE A 198 -1.91 17.40 -8.28
N ARG A 199 -2.87 17.22 -7.36
CA ARG A 199 -3.37 15.89 -6.99
C ARG A 199 -3.88 15.10 -8.19
N ASP A 200 -4.59 15.76 -9.10
CA ASP A 200 -5.28 15.09 -10.20
C ASP A 200 -4.32 14.75 -11.37
N HIS A 201 -3.19 15.45 -11.50
CA HIS A 201 -2.30 15.31 -12.67
C HIS A 201 -0.89 14.77 -12.37
N ILE A 202 -0.42 14.82 -11.11
CA ILE A 202 0.99 14.53 -10.79
C ILE A 202 1.45 13.12 -11.14
N TYR A 203 0.58 12.12 -10.98
CA TYR A 203 0.95 10.72 -11.12
C TYR A 203 0.79 10.19 -12.56
N GLY A 204 -0.08 10.83 -13.36
CA GLY A 204 -0.38 10.36 -14.71
C GLY A 204 -1.12 9.02 -14.74
N LEU A 205 -1.09 8.37 -15.89
CA LEU A 205 -1.82 7.14 -16.18
C LEU A 205 -1.25 5.93 -15.42
N CYS A 206 0.09 5.85 -15.32
CA CYS A 206 0.78 4.71 -14.70
C CYS A 206 2.04 5.17 -13.93
N PRO A 207 1.89 5.75 -12.72
CA PRO A 207 3.01 6.12 -11.86
C PRO A 207 3.89 4.95 -11.43
N HIS A 208 5.12 5.27 -11.03
CA HIS A 208 5.97 4.40 -10.22
C HIS A 208 5.53 4.50 -8.75
N MET A 209 4.95 3.41 -8.24
CA MET A 209 4.59 3.27 -6.84
C MET A 209 5.82 2.90 -6.01
N THR A 210 6.10 3.72 -5.01
CA THR A 210 7.15 3.53 -4.01
C THR A 210 6.50 3.44 -2.63
N VAL A 211 7.27 3.05 -1.61
CA VAL A 211 6.75 2.95 -0.23
C VAL A 211 6.18 4.31 0.25
N GLU A 212 6.78 5.42 -0.18
CA GLU A 212 6.39 6.77 0.25
C GLU A 212 5.08 7.27 -0.38
N ASN A 213 4.75 6.82 -1.59
CA ASN A 213 3.57 7.30 -2.32
C ASN A 213 2.42 6.27 -2.40
N ARG A 214 2.67 5.02 -1.99
CA ARG A 214 1.74 3.88 -2.02
C ARG A 214 0.36 4.21 -1.50
N ASP A 215 0.28 4.78 -0.30
CA ASP A 215 -1.01 5.03 0.37
C ASP A 215 -1.82 6.12 -0.35
N ARG A 216 -1.14 7.03 -1.06
CA ARG A 216 -1.79 8.05 -1.90
C ARG A 216 -2.36 7.46 -3.18
N LEU A 217 -1.75 6.40 -3.71
CA LEU A 217 -2.22 5.71 -4.91
C LEU A 217 -3.38 4.74 -4.62
N ARG A 218 -3.45 4.18 -3.40
CA ARG A 218 -4.46 3.19 -2.97
C ARG A 218 -5.82 3.77 -2.57
N VAL A 219 -6.03 5.07 -2.75
CA VAL A 219 -7.32 5.72 -2.48
C VAL A 219 -8.41 5.37 -3.50
N ARG A 220 -8.02 4.74 -4.62
CA ARG A 220 -8.90 4.23 -5.67
C ARG A 220 -8.56 2.76 -5.94
N ASP A 221 -9.37 2.13 -6.78
CA ASP A 221 -9.02 0.83 -7.35
C ASP A 221 -7.70 0.98 -8.11
N LEU A 222 -6.73 0.15 -7.73
CA LEU A 222 -5.34 0.24 -8.17
C LEU A 222 -4.90 -1.12 -8.70
N LEU A 223 -4.57 -1.16 -9.98
CA LEU A 223 -3.80 -2.24 -10.57
C LEU A 223 -2.31 -1.90 -10.45
N THR A 224 -1.53 -2.84 -9.92
CA THR A 224 -0.09 -2.72 -9.85
C THR A 224 0.58 -3.90 -10.56
N ALA A 225 1.42 -3.56 -11.54
CA ALA A 225 2.35 -4.49 -12.17
C ALA A 225 3.70 -4.40 -11.47
N TYR A 226 4.19 -5.51 -10.96
CA TYR A 226 5.43 -5.58 -10.20
C TYR A 226 6.47 -6.39 -10.95
N TYR A 227 7.69 -5.88 -10.98
CA TYR A 227 8.85 -6.51 -11.61
C TYR A 227 10.12 -5.83 -11.09
N ASP A 228 11.28 -6.28 -11.54
CA ASP A 228 12.55 -5.63 -11.19
C ASP A 228 12.63 -4.25 -11.86
N LEU A 229 12.40 -3.21 -11.04
CA LEU A 229 12.57 -1.81 -11.43
C LEU A 229 13.94 -1.32 -11.00
N ASP A 230 14.67 -0.75 -11.95
CA ASP A 230 15.92 -0.05 -11.67
C ASP A 230 16.02 1.21 -12.52
N TYR A 231 15.46 2.30 -12.01
CA TYR A 231 15.56 3.62 -12.63
C TYR A 231 16.92 4.31 -12.38
N HIS A 232 17.85 3.67 -11.68
CA HIS A 232 19.20 4.19 -11.45
C HIS A 232 20.21 3.64 -12.44
N HIS A 233 20.15 2.33 -12.73
CA HIS A 233 21.10 1.65 -13.62
C HIS A 233 20.47 1.13 -14.91
N ASN A 234 19.15 0.90 -14.95
CA ASN A 234 18.48 0.27 -16.09
C ASN A 234 17.09 0.85 -16.42
N ILE A 235 17.09 2.14 -16.76
CA ILE A 235 15.88 2.87 -17.20
C ILE A 235 15.20 2.22 -18.42
N PRO A 236 15.92 1.78 -19.48
CA PRO A 236 15.28 1.22 -20.66
C PRO A 236 14.46 -0.04 -20.37
N GLN A 237 14.99 -0.98 -19.58
CA GLN A 237 14.26 -2.19 -19.21
C GLN A 237 13.08 -1.88 -18.29
N SER A 238 13.26 -0.97 -17.33
CA SER A 238 12.17 -0.51 -16.47
C SER A 238 10.99 0.06 -17.28
N ASN A 239 11.30 0.85 -18.32
CA ASN A 239 10.29 1.42 -19.22
C ASN A 239 9.75 0.42 -20.25
N TYR A 240 10.46 -0.65 -20.59
CA TYR A 240 9.99 -1.68 -21.53
C TYR A 240 8.68 -2.32 -21.06
N TRP A 241 8.60 -2.72 -19.78
CA TRP A 241 7.40 -3.31 -19.21
C TRP A 241 6.33 -2.26 -18.90
N ARG A 242 6.73 -1.10 -18.35
CA ARG A 242 5.82 0.02 -18.09
C ARG A 242 5.04 0.41 -19.34
N ASN A 243 5.72 0.55 -20.48
CA ASN A 243 5.08 0.95 -21.73
C ASN A 243 4.05 -0.06 -22.22
N ARG A 244 4.19 -1.35 -21.90
CA ARG A 244 3.20 -2.39 -22.23
C ARG A 244 1.97 -2.29 -21.33
N VAL A 245 2.19 -2.11 -20.03
CA VAL A 245 1.11 -1.82 -19.08
C VAL A 245 0.36 -0.56 -19.50
N MET A 246 1.06 0.52 -19.87
CA MET A 246 0.45 1.76 -20.34
C MET A 246 -0.30 1.63 -21.66
N LYS A 247 0.22 0.83 -22.60
CA LYS A 247 -0.47 0.54 -23.87
C LYS A 247 -1.86 -0.03 -23.60
N VAL A 248 -1.95 -0.99 -22.69
CA VAL A 248 -3.23 -1.56 -22.27
C VAL A 248 -4.04 -0.54 -21.49
N ALA A 249 -3.47 0.05 -20.44
CA ALA A 249 -4.13 1.02 -19.56
C ALA A 249 -4.79 2.18 -20.32
N SER A 250 -4.17 2.64 -21.41
CA SER A 250 -4.72 3.73 -22.23
C SER A 250 -6.12 3.43 -22.76
N LYS A 251 -6.43 2.15 -23.06
CA LYS A 251 -7.75 1.67 -23.51
C LYS A 251 -8.81 1.68 -22.39
N TYR A 252 -8.38 1.63 -21.13
CA TYR A 252 -9.24 1.56 -19.95
C TYR A 252 -9.29 2.89 -19.17
N SER A 253 -8.69 3.95 -19.71
CA SER A 253 -8.72 5.30 -19.13
C SER A 253 -10.16 5.75 -18.87
N GLY A 254 -10.43 6.32 -17.70
CA GLY A 254 -11.77 6.81 -17.32
C GLY A 254 -12.72 5.76 -16.75
N ARG A 255 -12.32 4.48 -16.64
CA ARG A 255 -13.15 3.39 -16.06
C ARG A 255 -13.05 3.28 -14.53
N GLY A 256 -12.53 4.30 -13.85
CA GLY A 256 -12.37 4.32 -12.38
C GLY A 256 -11.21 3.48 -11.84
N LEU A 257 -10.39 2.89 -12.71
CA LEU A 257 -9.20 2.12 -12.37
C LEU A 257 -7.93 2.95 -12.54
N THR A 258 -7.06 2.91 -11.54
CA THR A 258 -5.71 3.51 -11.58
C THR A 258 -4.70 2.42 -11.85
N PHE A 259 -3.64 2.73 -12.60
CA PHE A 259 -2.55 1.79 -12.89
C PHE A 259 -1.28 2.25 -12.21
N SER A 260 -0.38 1.32 -11.91
CA SER A 260 0.94 1.63 -11.37
C SER A 260 1.92 0.51 -11.68
N ILE A 261 3.19 0.84 -11.60
CA ILE A 261 4.29 -0.14 -11.56
C ILE A 261 4.99 -0.05 -10.21
N ALA A 262 5.56 -1.15 -9.72
CA ALA A 262 6.32 -1.15 -8.48
C ALA A 262 7.48 -2.14 -8.54
N ASN A 263 8.52 -1.88 -7.74
CA ASN A 263 9.65 -2.78 -7.62
C ASN A 263 9.24 -4.03 -6.82
N LYS A 264 9.42 -5.23 -7.37
CA LYS A 264 9.10 -6.48 -6.66
C LYS A 264 9.78 -6.55 -5.30
N LYS A 265 11.05 -6.13 -5.22
CA LYS A 265 11.88 -6.25 -4.01
C LYS A 265 11.40 -5.38 -2.86
N ASP A 266 10.92 -4.17 -3.16
CA ASP A 266 10.46 -3.22 -2.16
C ASP A 266 9.12 -3.64 -1.52
N PHE A 267 8.36 -4.50 -2.21
CA PHE A 267 7.01 -4.91 -1.80
C PHE A 267 6.89 -6.40 -1.51
N LEU A 268 7.99 -7.16 -1.46
CA LEU A 268 7.98 -8.62 -1.34
C LEU A 268 7.16 -9.12 -0.14
N SER A 269 7.37 -8.56 1.05
CA SER A 269 6.61 -8.95 2.24
C SER A 269 5.11 -8.71 2.07
N GLU A 270 4.73 -7.59 1.45
CA GLU A 270 3.32 -7.29 1.19
C GLU A 270 2.73 -8.29 0.19
N LEU A 271 3.49 -8.68 -0.83
CA LEU A 271 3.04 -9.63 -1.84
C LEU A 271 2.86 -11.04 -1.29
N GLU A 272 3.75 -11.47 -0.41
CA GLU A 272 3.66 -12.75 0.29
C GLU A 272 2.47 -12.76 1.28
N GLU A 273 2.29 -11.69 2.04
CA GLU A 273 1.24 -11.60 3.06
C GLU A 273 -0.15 -11.39 2.45
N ASP A 274 -0.27 -10.48 1.48
CA ASP A 274 -1.56 -10.04 0.96
C ASP A 274 -2.04 -10.80 -0.27
N PHE A 275 -1.10 -11.35 -1.06
CA PHE A 275 -1.38 -12.00 -2.34
C PHE A 275 -0.79 -13.41 -2.43
N GLY A 276 -0.05 -13.88 -1.43
CA GLY A 276 0.59 -15.20 -1.43
C GLY A 276 1.61 -15.39 -2.55
N LEU A 277 2.17 -14.30 -3.08
CA LEU A 277 3.12 -14.32 -4.18
C LEU A 277 4.53 -14.16 -3.60
N GLY A 278 5.34 -15.20 -3.71
CA GLY A 278 6.70 -15.26 -3.17
C GLY A 278 7.80 -14.99 -4.20
N THR A 279 9.04 -15.19 -3.77
CA THR A 279 10.24 -15.05 -4.62
C THR A 279 10.29 -16.04 -5.80
N SER A 280 9.64 -17.20 -5.66
CA SER A 280 9.50 -18.24 -6.70
C SER A 280 8.46 -17.91 -7.77
N ASP A 281 7.55 -16.97 -7.49
CA ASP A 281 6.47 -16.60 -8.40
C ASP A 281 6.93 -15.43 -9.28
N GLY A 282 7.02 -15.67 -10.60
CA GLY A 282 7.40 -14.66 -11.58
C GLY A 282 8.93 -14.46 -11.67
N GLY A 283 9.51 -15.04 -12.72
CA GLY A 283 10.88 -14.79 -13.17
C GLY A 283 11.07 -13.36 -13.68
N GLU A 284 11.52 -13.18 -14.93
CA GLU A 284 11.72 -11.84 -15.51
C GLU A 284 10.42 -11.11 -15.89
N LEU A 285 9.29 -11.80 -15.85
CA LEU A 285 8.00 -11.27 -16.28
C LEU A 285 7.28 -10.52 -15.15
N PRO A 286 6.55 -9.43 -15.47
CA PRO A 286 5.74 -8.73 -14.49
C PRO A 286 4.62 -9.61 -13.95
N PHE A 287 4.37 -9.54 -12.65
CA PHE A 287 3.15 -10.07 -12.05
C PHE A 287 2.19 -8.92 -11.75
N VAL A 288 0.90 -9.18 -11.91
CA VAL A 288 -0.14 -8.15 -11.85
C VAL A 288 -1.11 -8.47 -10.72
N THR A 289 -1.33 -7.48 -9.88
CA THR A 289 -2.35 -7.53 -8.83
C THR A 289 -3.29 -6.35 -8.96
N LEU A 290 -4.50 -6.49 -8.43
CA LEU A 290 -5.47 -5.42 -8.32
C LEU A 290 -5.99 -5.35 -6.90
N ARG A 291 -5.98 -4.15 -6.33
CA ARG A 291 -6.58 -3.85 -5.03
C ARG A 291 -7.67 -2.80 -5.21
N THR A 292 -8.88 -3.12 -4.78
CA THR A 292 -10.00 -2.16 -4.79
C THR A 292 -9.91 -1.20 -3.61
N LYS A 293 -10.60 -0.07 -3.68
CA LYS A 293 -10.77 0.86 -2.56
C LYS A 293 -11.39 0.22 -1.31
N LEU A 294 -12.13 -0.88 -1.49
CA LEU A 294 -12.76 -1.66 -0.41
C LEU A 294 -11.82 -2.72 0.19
N GLY A 295 -10.58 -2.82 -0.31
CA GLY A 295 -9.59 -3.78 0.15
C GLY A 295 -9.72 -5.17 -0.48
N GLN A 296 -10.64 -5.38 -1.43
CA GLN A 296 -10.70 -6.62 -2.22
C GLN A 296 -9.45 -6.75 -3.07
N LYS A 297 -8.91 -7.97 -3.15
CA LYS A 297 -7.65 -8.29 -3.80
C LYS A 297 -7.92 -9.24 -4.96
N TYR A 298 -7.25 -9.05 -6.08
CA TYR A 298 -7.29 -9.94 -7.24
C TYR A 298 -5.86 -10.12 -7.78
N THR A 299 -5.55 -11.31 -8.26
CA THR A 299 -4.25 -11.65 -8.85
C THR A 299 -4.45 -12.17 -10.27
N MET A 300 -3.61 -11.73 -11.19
CA MET A 300 -3.61 -12.26 -12.55
C MET A 300 -2.91 -13.62 -12.54
N ARG A 301 -3.66 -14.70 -12.82
CA ARG A 301 -3.14 -16.07 -12.85
C ARG A 301 -2.38 -16.41 -14.14
N GLU A 302 -2.81 -15.81 -15.25
CA GLU A 302 -2.13 -15.95 -16.54
C GLU A 302 -0.79 -15.19 -16.53
N GLU A 303 0.25 -15.72 -17.17
CA GLU A 303 1.52 -15.01 -17.30
C GLU A 303 1.37 -13.74 -18.14
N PHE A 304 2.21 -12.74 -17.85
CA PHE A 304 2.18 -11.49 -18.59
C PHE A 304 2.70 -11.66 -20.03
N THR A 305 1.83 -11.44 -21.01
CA THR A 305 2.20 -11.54 -22.43
C THR A 305 2.78 -10.23 -22.93
N ARG A 306 3.83 -10.30 -23.78
CA ARG A 306 4.53 -9.11 -24.29
C ARG A 306 3.66 -8.21 -25.18
N ASP A 307 2.57 -8.72 -25.71
CA ASP A 307 1.60 -8.00 -26.52
C ASP A 307 0.50 -7.30 -25.67
N GLY A 308 0.38 -7.67 -24.39
CA GLY A 308 -0.58 -7.12 -23.43
C GLY A 308 -1.92 -7.85 -23.40
N GLN A 309 -2.12 -8.92 -24.18
CA GLN A 309 -3.40 -9.61 -24.26
C GLN A 309 -3.84 -10.28 -22.95
N SER A 310 -2.91 -10.88 -22.18
CA SER A 310 -3.28 -11.48 -20.90
C SER A 310 -3.74 -10.44 -19.88
N LEU A 311 -3.11 -9.25 -19.88
CA LEU A 311 -3.55 -8.11 -19.07
C LEU A 311 -4.92 -7.58 -19.53
N GLU A 312 -5.19 -7.52 -20.83
CA GLU A 312 -6.50 -7.11 -21.38
C GLU A 312 -7.61 -8.08 -20.92
N ARG A 313 -7.41 -9.39 -21.07
CA ARG A 313 -8.36 -10.41 -20.58
C ARG A 313 -8.63 -10.26 -19.09
N PHE A 314 -7.58 -10.12 -18.28
CA PHE A 314 -7.70 -9.92 -16.84
C PHE A 314 -8.53 -8.69 -16.48
N LEU A 315 -8.31 -7.56 -17.18
CA LEU A 315 -9.08 -6.33 -16.97
C LEU A 315 -10.53 -6.47 -17.40
N ASP A 316 -10.80 -7.14 -18.52
CA ASP A 316 -12.16 -7.38 -19.00
C ASP A 316 -12.94 -8.29 -18.04
N ASP A 317 -12.30 -9.33 -17.51
CA ASP A 317 -12.88 -10.20 -16.49
C ASP A 317 -13.12 -9.45 -15.16
N TYR A 318 -12.20 -8.56 -14.76
CA TYR A 318 -12.38 -7.72 -13.58
C TYR A 318 -13.60 -6.81 -13.73
N LEU A 319 -13.67 -6.06 -14.83
CA LEU A 319 -14.75 -5.10 -15.09
C LEU A 319 -16.11 -5.79 -15.29
N ALA A 320 -16.11 -7.04 -15.76
CA ALA A 320 -17.31 -7.86 -15.88
C ALA A 320 -17.70 -8.59 -14.58
N GLY A 321 -16.91 -8.46 -13.50
CA GLY A 321 -17.15 -9.15 -12.23
C GLY A 321 -16.95 -10.66 -12.28
N ARG A 322 -16.20 -11.16 -13.27
CA ARG A 322 -15.92 -12.60 -13.46
C ARG A 322 -14.74 -13.11 -12.64
N LEU A 323 -13.87 -12.22 -12.15
CA LEU A 323 -12.72 -12.62 -11.34
C LEU A 323 -13.13 -13.06 -9.94
N LYS A 324 -12.62 -14.21 -9.50
CA LYS A 324 -12.64 -14.61 -8.09
C LYS A 324 -11.66 -13.75 -7.30
N ARG A 325 -12.09 -13.27 -6.14
CA ARG A 325 -11.23 -12.54 -5.20
C ARG A 325 -10.11 -13.46 -4.73
N TYR A 326 -8.92 -12.91 -4.56
CA TYR A 326 -7.82 -13.60 -3.89
C TYR A 326 -8.15 -13.78 -2.41
N ILE A 327 -8.05 -15.02 -1.95
CA ILE A 327 -8.13 -15.40 -0.54
C ILE A 327 -6.90 -16.25 -0.25
N LYS A 328 -6.22 -15.97 0.86
CA LYS A 328 -5.08 -16.76 1.29
C LYS A 328 -5.53 -18.20 1.52
N SER A 329 -5.04 -19.11 0.70
CA SER A 329 -5.40 -20.53 0.69
C SER A 329 -4.14 -21.37 0.57
N GLU A 330 -4.12 -22.51 1.25
CA GLU A 330 -3.21 -23.60 0.86
C GLU A 330 -3.62 -24.14 -0.52
N PRO A 331 -2.69 -24.77 -1.26
CA PRO A 331 -3.02 -25.43 -2.52
C PRO A 331 -4.13 -26.47 -2.33
N VAL A 332 -5.08 -26.53 -3.26
CA VAL A 332 -6.11 -27.57 -3.25
C VAL A 332 -5.42 -28.94 -3.37
N PRO A 333 -5.63 -29.88 -2.44
CA PRO A 333 -4.99 -31.18 -2.49
C PRO A 333 -5.34 -31.95 -3.77
N GLU A 334 -4.34 -32.51 -4.46
CA GLU A 334 -4.54 -33.27 -5.71
C GLU A 334 -5.44 -34.49 -5.55
N ARG A 335 -5.45 -35.09 -4.35
CA ARG A 335 -6.32 -36.21 -3.97
C ARG A 335 -7.07 -35.87 -2.70
N ASN A 336 -8.39 -35.70 -2.84
CA ASN A 336 -9.28 -35.36 -1.73
C ASN A 336 -10.39 -36.42 -1.53
N SER A 337 -10.01 -37.70 -1.64
CA SER A 337 -10.91 -38.85 -1.55
C SER A 337 -10.84 -39.57 -0.20
N ALA A 338 -10.18 -38.98 0.80
CA ALA A 338 -10.14 -39.54 2.15
C ALA A 338 -11.51 -39.41 2.83
N ALA A 339 -11.76 -40.24 3.85
CA ALA A 339 -13.00 -40.20 4.63
C ALA A 339 -13.28 -38.78 5.19
N VAL A 340 -12.23 -38.07 5.59
CA VAL A 340 -12.28 -36.64 5.91
C VAL A 340 -11.68 -35.85 4.75
N GLN A 341 -12.49 -34.99 4.14
CA GLN A 341 -12.06 -34.12 3.06
C GLN A 341 -11.28 -32.91 3.62
N MET A 342 -10.14 -32.62 3.01
CA MET A 342 -9.37 -31.42 3.31
C MET A 342 -9.99 -30.24 2.56
N VAL A 343 -10.32 -29.18 3.30
CA VAL A 343 -10.90 -27.95 2.77
C VAL A 343 -9.94 -26.80 2.97
N VAL A 344 -9.52 -26.21 1.85
CA VAL A 344 -8.72 -25.00 1.82
C VAL A 344 -9.63 -23.83 1.45
N ALA A 345 -9.19 -22.59 1.64
CA ALA A 345 -10.04 -21.43 1.39
C ALA A 345 -10.52 -21.34 -0.07
N GLU A 346 -9.74 -21.82 -1.03
CA GLU A 346 -10.11 -21.86 -2.45
C GLU A 346 -11.21 -22.89 -2.76
N SER A 347 -11.26 -24.03 -2.06
CA SER A 347 -12.28 -25.08 -2.25
C SER A 347 -13.43 -25.00 -1.25
N PHE A 348 -13.41 -24.01 -0.34
CA PHE A 348 -14.39 -23.90 0.74
C PHE A 348 -15.82 -23.77 0.23
N ASP A 349 -16.05 -22.86 -0.73
CA ASP A 349 -17.39 -22.61 -1.27
C ASP A 349 -17.94 -23.85 -2.00
N ASP A 350 -17.10 -24.46 -2.85
CA ASP A 350 -17.46 -25.63 -3.65
C ASP A 350 -17.77 -26.87 -2.78
N ILE A 351 -17.12 -27.02 -1.62
CA ILE A 351 -17.27 -28.19 -0.74
C ILE A 351 -18.30 -27.94 0.37
N VAL A 352 -18.17 -26.82 1.09
CA VAL A 352 -18.97 -26.53 2.30
C VAL A 352 -20.34 -25.97 1.95
N ASN A 353 -20.41 -25.12 0.91
CA ASN A 353 -21.63 -24.46 0.49
C ASN A 353 -22.38 -25.19 -0.64
N ASP A 354 -22.01 -26.45 -0.92
CA ASP A 354 -22.79 -27.34 -1.81
C ASP A 354 -24.22 -27.48 -1.27
N PRO A 355 -25.26 -26.97 -1.99
CA PRO A 355 -26.62 -26.89 -1.48
C PRO A 355 -27.24 -28.26 -1.20
N ASP A 356 -26.70 -29.33 -1.80
CA ASP A 356 -27.24 -30.68 -1.73
C ASP A 356 -26.62 -31.54 -0.61
N LYS A 357 -25.59 -31.03 0.08
CA LYS A 357 -24.83 -31.79 1.09
C LYS A 357 -24.96 -31.21 2.48
N ASP A 358 -25.09 -32.09 3.47
CA ASP A 358 -24.84 -31.74 4.87
C ASP A 358 -23.34 -31.79 5.15
N VAL A 359 -22.76 -30.70 5.65
CA VAL A 359 -21.30 -30.60 5.85
C VAL A 359 -20.99 -30.30 7.32
N LEU A 360 -20.26 -31.21 7.98
CA LEU A 360 -19.68 -30.94 9.29
C LEU A 360 -18.21 -30.57 9.11
N ILE A 361 -17.86 -29.34 9.44
CA ILE A 361 -16.51 -28.78 9.24
C ILE A 361 -15.83 -28.47 10.57
N GLN A 362 -14.61 -28.98 10.73
CA GLN A 362 -13.74 -28.68 11.85
C GLN A 362 -12.65 -27.70 11.41
N PHE A 363 -12.59 -26.55 12.07
CA PHE A 363 -11.47 -25.64 11.98
C PHE A 363 -10.38 -26.02 13.00
N TYR A 364 -9.18 -26.41 12.54
CA TYR A 364 -8.10 -27.00 13.35
C TYR A 364 -6.71 -26.41 13.04
N SER A 365 -5.81 -26.40 14.03
CA SER A 365 -4.41 -25.95 13.85
C SER A 365 -3.44 -27.11 14.09
N PRO A 366 -2.38 -27.23 13.28
CA PRO A 366 -1.33 -28.23 13.48
C PRO A 366 -0.64 -28.14 14.86
N SER A 367 -0.59 -26.95 15.48
CA SER A 367 0.04 -26.74 16.78
C SER A 367 -0.90 -26.94 17.97
N CYS A 368 -2.21 -27.14 17.74
CA CYS A 368 -3.19 -27.24 18.81
C CYS A 368 -3.27 -28.67 19.38
N ALA A 369 -2.96 -28.83 20.67
CA ALA A 369 -3.04 -30.13 21.36
C ALA A 369 -4.47 -30.71 21.39
N HIS A 370 -5.51 -29.88 21.51
CA HIS A 370 -6.90 -30.34 21.48
C HIS A 370 -7.33 -30.83 20.10
N CYS A 371 -6.84 -30.21 19.03
CA CYS A 371 -7.08 -30.69 17.65
C CYS A 371 -6.48 -32.07 17.43
N LYS A 372 -5.23 -32.28 17.89
CA LYS A 372 -4.55 -33.58 17.78
C LYS A 372 -5.29 -34.70 18.52
N LYS A 373 -5.90 -34.40 19.67
CA LYS A 373 -6.74 -35.36 20.41
C LYS A 373 -8.06 -35.68 19.70
N LEU A 374 -8.62 -34.72 18.97
CA LEU A 374 -9.90 -34.86 18.26
C LEU A 374 -9.75 -35.56 16.89
N GLU A 375 -8.59 -35.43 16.24
CA GLU A 375 -8.31 -36.04 14.93
C GLU A 375 -8.71 -37.52 14.81
N PRO A 376 -8.32 -38.44 15.74
CA PRO A 376 -8.72 -39.84 15.63
C PRO A 376 -10.24 -40.03 15.73
N VAL A 377 -10.92 -39.28 16.60
CA VAL A 377 -12.38 -39.35 16.76
C VAL A 377 -13.10 -38.83 15.52
N TYR A 378 -12.58 -37.75 14.92
CA TYR A 378 -13.16 -37.16 13.71
C TYR A 378 -12.97 -38.06 12.47
N ARG A 379 -11.85 -38.78 12.40
CA ARG A 379 -11.62 -39.80 11.36
C ARG A 379 -12.55 -41.00 11.54
N GLU A 380 -12.71 -41.49 12.77
CA GLU A 380 -13.64 -42.59 13.09
C GLU A 380 -15.10 -42.20 12.77
N LEU A 381 -15.48 -40.95 13.03
CA LEU A 381 -16.79 -40.41 12.65
C LEU A 381 -17.01 -40.50 11.13
N ALA A 382 -15.99 -40.16 10.33
CA ALA A 382 -16.07 -40.23 8.87
C ALA A 382 -16.18 -41.65 8.33
N ASP A 383 -15.49 -42.61 8.94
CA ASP A 383 -15.64 -44.02 8.58
C ASP A 383 -17.03 -44.57 8.95
N THR A 384 -17.66 -44.00 9.99
CA THR A 384 -18.99 -44.40 10.47
C THR A 384 -20.13 -43.80 9.62
N VAL A 385 -19.90 -42.65 8.98
CA VAL A 385 -20.84 -41.96 8.11
C VAL A 385 -20.32 -41.96 6.67
N PRO A 386 -20.33 -43.12 5.97
CA PRO A 386 -19.79 -43.21 4.62
C PRO A 386 -20.59 -42.34 3.64
N GLY A 387 -19.82 -41.54 2.88
CA GLY A 387 -20.27 -40.39 2.09
C GLY A 387 -21.16 -40.72 0.90
N SER A 388 -22.40 -41.14 1.14
CA SER A 388 -23.43 -41.04 0.10
C SER A 388 -23.97 -39.61 0.01
N ARG A 389 -24.07 -38.84 1.12
CA ARG A 389 -24.68 -37.48 1.16
C ARG A 389 -24.22 -36.52 2.26
N SER A 390 -23.32 -36.94 3.16
CA SER A 390 -22.77 -36.10 4.24
C SER A 390 -21.24 -36.08 4.12
N SER A 391 -20.63 -34.89 4.18
CA SER A 391 -19.18 -34.72 4.06
C SER A 391 -18.58 -34.17 5.34
N LEU A 392 -17.46 -34.75 5.79
CA LEU A 392 -16.67 -34.25 6.91
C LEU A 392 -15.46 -33.50 6.38
N CYS A 393 -15.27 -32.27 6.86
CA CYS A 393 -14.27 -31.35 6.33
C CYS A 393 -13.33 -30.83 7.42
N LEU A 394 -12.06 -30.61 7.07
CA LEU A 394 -11.07 -29.94 7.91
C LEU A 394 -10.62 -28.62 7.27
N CYS A 395 -10.60 -27.52 8.04
CA CYS A 395 -10.15 -26.20 7.61
C CYS A 395 -9.26 -25.54 8.69
N VAL A 396 -8.55 -24.45 8.40
CA VAL A 396 -7.54 -23.87 9.31
C VAL A 396 -7.95 -22.47 9.80
N CYS A 397 -8.69 -22.35 10.93
CA CYS A 397 -8.92 -21.11 11.73
C CYS A 397 -9.31 -21.41 13.23
N ARG A 398 -9.12 -20.47 14.18
CA ARG A 398 -9.41 -20.52 15.67
C ARG A 398 -9.88 -21.89 16.25
N PHE A 399 -9.10 -22.46 17.17
CA PHE A 399 -8.97 -23.93 17.25
C PHE A 399 -9.35 -24.61 18.59
N PRO A 400 -9.98 -25.80 18.56
CA PRO A 400 -10.84 -26.30 17.49
C PRO A 400 -12.23 -25.64 17.58
N THR A 401 -12.75 -25.20 16.43
CA THR A 401 -14.14 -24.74 16.29
C THR A 401 -14.83 -25.62 15.26
N ILE A 402 -16.05 -26.08 15.52
CA ILE A 402 -16.78 -26.99 14.64
C ILE A 402 -18.11 -26.35 14.26
N TYR A 403 -18.47 -26.44 12.99
CA TYR A 403 -19.74 -25.97 12.44
C TYR A 403 -20.40 -27.08 11.63
N PHE A 404 -21.73 -27.05 11.59
CA PHE A 404 -22.56 -27.86 10.72
C PHE A 404 -23.30 -26.96 9.75
N ALA A 405 -23.08 -27.15 8.45
CA ALA A 405 -23.72 -26.41 7.37
C ALA A 405 -24.76 -27.32 6.69
N PRO A 406 -26.05 -27.22 7.06
CA PRO A 406 -27.09 -28.12 6.53
C PRO A 406 -27.35 -27.88 5.05
N ALA A 407 -27.77 -28.93 4.34
CA ALA A 407 -28.26 -28.84 2.98
C ALA A 407 -29.42 -27.84 2.89
N GLY A 408 -29.40 -26.95 1.90
CA GLY A 408 -30.39 -25.89 1.71
C GLY A 408 -30.37 -24.74 2.75
N ARG A 409 -29.49 -24.77 3.77
CA ARG A 409 -29.37 -23.71 4.80
C ARG A 409 -27.91 -23.28 5.03
N LYS A 410 -27.19 -22.99 3.96
CA LYS A 410 -25.75 -22.65 4.01
C LYS A 410 -25.44 -21.29 4.65
N ASP A 411 -26.37 -20.34 4.56
CA ASP A 411 -26.22 -19.02 5.17
C ASP A 411 -26.40 -19.03 6.70
N GLU A 412 -26.89 -20.13 7.28
CA GLU A 412 -27.14 -20.29 8.72
C GLU A 412 -26.41 -21.52 9.29
N PRO A 413 -25.07 -21.56 9.27
CA PRO A 413 -24.33 -22.69 9.81
C PRO A 413 -24.50 -22.78 11.34
N ILE A 414 -24.77 -23.98 11.82
CA ILE A 414 -25.00 -24.28 13.23
C ILE A 414 -23.64 -24.51 13.90
N ARG A 415 -23.32 -23.71 14.93
CA ARG A 415 -22.12 -23.94 15.73
C ARG A 415 -22.29 -25.17 16.60
N TYR A 416 -21.32 -26.08 16.56
CA TYR A 416 -21.33 -27.27 17.42
C TYR A 416 -20.77 -26.95 18.81
N GLU A 417 -21.60 -27.16 19.84
CA GLU A 417 -21.25 -26.92 21.25
C GLU A 417 -21.30 -28.20 22.11
N GLY A 418 -21.48 -29.38 21.48
CA GLY A 418 -21.54 -30.67 22.15
C GLY A 418 -20.18 -31.21 22.64
N GLY A 419 -20.21 -32.40 23.23
CA GLY A 419 -19.01 -33.13 23.64
C GLY A 419 -18.15 -33.56 22.45
N ARG A 420 -16.89 -33.95 22.69
CA ARG A 420 -15.93 -34.25 21.60
C ARG A 420 -15.67 -35.74 21.45
N GLU A 421 -16.63 -36.56 21.85
CA GLU A 421 -16.61 -38.01 21.69
C GLU A 421 -17.48 -38.43 20.50
N LEU A 422 -17.21 -39.61 19.93
CA LEU A 422 -17.92 -40.11 18.74
C LEU A 422 -19.46 -40.10 18.93
N ARG A 423 -19.92 -40.56 20.09
CA ARG A 423 -21.35 -40.61 20.45
C ARG A 423 -22.03 -39.24 20.40
N ASP A 424 -21.31 -38.18 20.78
CA ASP A 424 -21.85 -36.82 20.83
C ASP A 424 -22.03 -36.26 19.42
N PHE A 425 -21.10 -36.56 18.52
CA PHE A 425 -21.22 -36.20 17.11
C PHE A 425 -22.35 -36.96 16.42
N LEU A 426 -22.46 -38.27 16.64
CA LEU A 426 -23.54 -39.08 16.06
C LEU A 426 -24.91 -38.62 16.54
N LYS A 427 -25.05 -38.34 17.85
CA LYS A 427 -26.30 -37.81 18.43
C LYS A 427 -26.69 -36.45 17.84
N PHE A 428 -25.70 -35.58 17.64
CA PHE A 428 -25.92 -34.28 17.01
C PHE A 428 -26.32 -34.41 15.55
N LEU A 429 -25.58 -35.19 14.75
CA LEU A 429 -25.90 -35.40 13.34
C LEU A 429 -27.27 -36.03 13.16
N LYS A 430 -27.65 -37.03 13.99
CA LYS A 430 -29.01 -37.63 13.97
C LYS A 430 -30.11 -36.61 14.23
N ARG A 431 -29.83 -35.54 14.99
CA ARG A 431 -30.80 -34.49 15.34
C ARG A 431 -30.90 -33.40 14.28
N GLU A 432 -29.76 -32.98 13.73
CA GLU A 432 -29.68 -31.80 12.86
C GLU A 432 -29.67 -32.11 11.37
N ALA A 433 -29.32 -33.34 10.96
CA ALA A 433 -29.30 -33.73 9.56
C ALA A 433 -30.73 -33.68 8.98
N GLY A 434 -30.89 -33.03 7.82
CA GLY A 434 -32.20 -32.83 7.21
C GLY A 434 -32.85 -34.10 6.65
N ARG A 435 -32.11 -35.22 6.58
CA ARG A 435 -32.53 -36.54 6.07
C ARG A 435 -31.87 -37.67 6.87
N SER A 436 -32.48 -38.86 6.91
CA SER A 436 -31.97 -39.98 7.72
C SER A 436 -30.55 -40.38 7.33
N LEU A 437 -29.63 -40.37 8.30
CA LEU A 437 -28.25 -40.82 8.13
C LEU A 437 -28.22 -42.33 7.90
N ALA A 438 -27.58 -42.77 6.82
CA ALA A 438 -27.21 -44.17 6.63
C ALA A 438 -25.93 -44.44 7.44
N LEU A 439 -26.04 -45.17 8.55
CA LEU A 439 -24.91 -45.63 9.34
C LEU A 439 -24.42 -46.99 8.81
N SER A 440 -23.12 -47.28 8.93
CA SER A 440 -22.60 -48.59 8.58
C SER A 440 -23.11 -49.67 9.56
N GLU A 441 -23.49 -50.85 9.04
CA GLU A 441 -24.24 -51.94 9.71
C GLU A 441 -23.53 -52.61 10.93
N SER A 442 -22.51 -52.00 11.53
CA SER A 442 -21.80 -52.57 12.70
C SER A 442 -21.91 -51.76 13.99
N LYS A 443 -22.68 -50.66 14.02
CA LYS A 443 -22.78 -49.78 15.20
C LYS A 443 -24.21 -49.29 15.54
N ASP A 444 -25.24 -50.01 15.10
CA ASP A 444 -26.65 -49.68 15.43
C ASP A 444 -27.01 -49.86 16.93
N GLU A 445 -26.10 -50.37 17.77
CA GLU A 445 -26.32 -50.56 19.22
C GLU A 445 -25.59 -49.56 20.15
N LEU A 446 -25.18 -48.38 19.65
CA LEU A 446 -24.48 -47.34 20.44
C LEU A 446 -25.27 -46.03 20.62
#